data_AF-A0A822HM26-F1
#
_entry.id   AF-A0A822HM26-F1
#
_cell.length_a   1.000
_cell.length_b   1.000
_cell.length_c   1.000
_cell.angle_alpha   90.00
_cell.angle_beta   90.00
_cell.angle_gamma   90.00
#
_symmetry.space_group_name_H-M   'P 1'
#
loop_
_entity.id
_entity.type
_entity.pdbx_description
1 polymer ?
#
loop_
_entity_poly.entity_id
_entity_poly.type
_entity_poly.pdbx_seq_one_letter_code
_entity_poly.pdbx_strand_id
1 'polypeptide(L)'
;MYLPEQNEPTFIKIKQLCKIIFSMGHTIYSWGNLVNELEDFYQYNLFDENDINHVNDRNMQGEFTEYFNTTYPTSPDIKLKSNETYSLQFAILNTFNEWLTKRYTLGNFGCGLDPALHTISVPKQF
;
A
#
# COMPACT_ATOMS: atom_id res chain seq x y z
N MET A 1 -14.73 -0.75 -9.72
CA MET A 1 -14.49 0.69 -9.45
C MET A 1 -14.58 1.40 -10.80
N TYR A 2 -15.44 2.41 -10.96
CA TYR A 2 -15.54 3.16 -12.22
C TYR A 2 -14.75 4.46 -12.06
N LEU A 3 -13.61 4.57 -12.72
CA LEU A 3 -12.94 5.86 -12.90
C LEU A 3 -13.80 6.73 -13.84
N PRO A 4 -13.85 8.06 -13.66
CA PRO A 4 -14.53 8.95 -14.62
C PRO A 4 -13.89 8.85 -16.02
N GLU A 5 -14.64 9.21 -17.06
CA GLU A 5 -14.08 9.25 -18.43
C GLU A 5 -12.94 10.27 -18.53
N GLN A 6 -11.95 10.02 -19.39
CA GLN A 6 -10.70 10.80 -19.43
C GLN A 6 -10.90 12.28 -19.82
N ASN A 7 -11.96 12.57 -20.57
CA ASN A 7 -12.37 13.90 -20.99
C ASN A 7 -13.14 14.66 -19.90
N GLU A 8 -13.58 13.99 -18.82
CA GLU A 8 -14.34 14.65 -17.77
C GLU A 8 -13.44 15.55 -16.91
N PRO A 9 -13.95 16.72 -16.47
CA PRO A 9 -13.25 17.61 -15.55
C PRO A 9 -12.77 16.90 -14.28
N THR A 10 -13.53 15.92 -13.79
CA THR A 10 -13.19 15.13 -12.60
C THR A 10 -11.94 14.29 -12.83
N PHE A 11 -11.84 13.59 -13.97
CA PHE A 11 -10.64 12.82 -14.30
C PHE A 11 -9.41 13.72 -14.41
N ILE A 12 -9.55 14.87 -15.07
CA ILE A 12 -8.46 15.85 -15.21
C ILE A 12 -7.95 16.30 -13.83
N LYS A 13 -8.85 16.55 -12.87
CA LYS A 13 -8.47 16.91 -11.49
C LYS A 13 -7.78 15.77 -10.75
N ILE A 14 -8.23 14.53 -10.90
CA ILE A 14 -7.57 13.36 -10.31
C ILE A 14 -6.16 13.22 -10.89
N LYS A 15 -6.01 13.35 -12.20
CA LYS A 15 -4.71 13.32 -12.88
C LYS A 15 -3.77 14.43 -12.39
N GLN A 16 -4.29 15.65 -12.21
CA GLN A 16 -3.53 16.76 -11.63
C GLN A 16 -3.10 16.47 -10.18
N LEU A 17 -3.97 15.87 -9.38
CA LEU A 17 -3.62 15.44 -8.03
C LEU A 17 -2.48 14.42 -8.03
N CYS A 18 -2.53 13.41 -8.90
CA CYS A 18 -1.43 12.45 -9.06
C CYS A 18 -0.11 13.16 -9.40
N LYS A 19 -0.13 14.13 -10.32
CA LYS A 19 1.07 14.93 -10.64
C LYS A 19 1.60 15.74 -9.47
N ILE A 20 0.73 16.23 -8.58
CA ILE A 20 1.14 16.93 -7.36
C ILE A 20 1.73 15.93 -6.37
N ILE A 21 1.11 14.76 -6.19
CA ILE A 21 1.62 13.72 -5.28
C ILE A 21 3.03 13.28 -5.71
N PHE A 22 3.23 13.04 -7.00
CA PHE A 22 4.51 12.62 -7.59
C PHE A 22 5.43 13.79 -7.99
N SER A 23 5.18 15.00 -7.49
CA SER A 23 6.07 16.13 -7.78
C SER A 23 7.41 16.00 -7.05
N MET A 24 8.43 16.62 -7.63
CA MET A 24 9.76 16.68 -7.03
C MET A 24 9.71 17.33 -5.64
N GLY A 25 10.36 16.70 -4.66
CA GLY A 25 10.44 17.17 -3.27
C GLY A 25 9.47 16.48 -2.31
N HIS A 26 8.47 15.75 -2.81
CA HIS A 26 7.70 14.84 -1.97
C HIS A 26 8.46 13.53 -1.75
N THR A 27 8.25 12.97 -0.56
CA THR A 27 8.74 11.63 -0.21
C THR A 27 7.55 10.68 -0.18
N ILE A 28 7.61 9.63 -0.98
CA ILE A 28 6.58 8.60 -1.03
C ILE A 28 7.09 7.38 -0.29
N TYR A 29 6.27 6.91 0.65
CA TYR A 29 6.53 5.69 1.41
C TYR A 29 5.75 4.56 0.77
N SER A 30 6.47 3.56 0.26
CA SER A 30 5.91 2.38 -0.37
C SER A 30 6.33 1.14 0.41
N TRP A 31 5.54 0.07 0.37
CA TRP A 31 5.95 -1.17 1.04
C TRP A 31 7.12 -1.80 0.30
N GLY A 32 6.97 -2.10 -0.99
CA GLY A 32 8.04 -2.57 -1.87
C GLY A 32 8.75 -1.47 -2.65
N ASN A 33 9.19 -1.81 -3.86
CA ASN A 33 9.70 -0.84 -4.82
C ASN A 33 8.52 -0.04 -5.41
N LEU A 34 8.56 1.29 -5.34
CA LEU A 34 7.44 2.14 -5.75
C LEU A 34 7.00 1.94 -7.20
N VAL A 35 7.94 1.79 -8.14
CA VAL A 35 7.63 1.60 -9.56
C VAL A 35 6.88 0.28 -9.78
N ASN A 36 7.35 -0.80 -9.15
CA ASN A 36 6.70 -2.11 -9.24
C ASN A 36 5.31 -2.13 -8.56
N GLU A 37 5.17 -1.45 -7.40
CA GLU A 37 3.89 -1.37 -6.68
C GLU A 37 2.82 -0.59 -7.46
N LEU A 38 3.23 0.34 -8.33
CA LEU A 38 2.34 1.18 -9.12
C LEU A 38 2.17 0.74 -10.57
N GLU A 39 2.89 -0.30 -11.03
CA GLU A 39 2.90 -0.73 -12.43
C GLU A 39 1.50 -1.06 -12.95
N ASP A 40 0.72 -1.81 -12.17
CA ASP A 40 -0.65 -2.19 -12.52
C ASP A 40 -1.60 -0.98 -12.69
N PHE A 41 -1.21 0.20 -12.19
CA PHE A 41 -2.03 1.41 -12.28
C PHE A 41 -1.73 2.27 -13.50
N TYR A 42 -0.65 2.01 -14.25
CA TYR A 42 -0.33 2.76 -15.47
C TYR A 42 -1.45 2.69 -16.52
N GLN A 43 -2.18 1.57 -16.56
CA GLN A 43 -3.34 1.40 -17.46
C GLN A 43 -4.42 2.47 -17.28
N TYR A 44 -4.50 3.12 -16.10
CA TYR A 44 -5.49 4.16 -15.82
C TYR A 44 -5.10 5.55 -16.36
N ASN A 45 -3.91 5.71 -16.94
CA ASN A 45 -3.43 6.98 -17.53
C ASN A 45 -3.47 8.19 -16.57
N LEU A 46 -3.40 7.94 -15.26
CA LEU A 46 -3.36 8.96 -14.22
C LEU A 46 -1.95 9.53 -14.01
N PHE A 47 -0.93 8.72 -14.30
CA PHE A 47 0.49 9.02 -14.22
C PHE A 47 1.25 7.97 -15.05
N ASP A 48 2.53 8.21 -15.28
CA ASP A 48 3.43 7.25 -15.92
C ASP A 48 4.75 7.07 -15.12
N GLU A 49 5.64 6.21 -15.63
CA GLU A 49 6.91 5.92 -14.99
C GLU A 49 7.81 7.17 -14.85
N ASN A 50 7.74 8.11 -15.81
CA ASN A 50 8.53 9.35 -15.74
C ASN A 50 8.02 10.24 -14.62
N ASP A 51 6.70 10.29 -14.38
CA ASP A 51 6.14 11.02 -13.24
C ASP A 51 6.70 10.48 -11.90
N ILE A 52 7.04 9.19 -11.81
CA ILE A 52 7.47 8.53 -10.56
C ILE A 52 8.99 8.49 -10.41
N ASN A 53 9.76 8.31 -11.48
CA ASN A 53 11.21 8.07 -11.44
C ASN A 53 12.03 9.19 -10.80
N HIS A 54 11.44 10.37 -10.61
CA HIS A 54 12.07 11.55 -10.01
C HIS A 54 11.71 11.75 -8.53
N VAL A 55 10.80 10.92 -8.00
CA VAL A 55 10.28 11.02 -6.64
C VAL A 55 11.28 10.42 -5.66
N ASN A 56 11.35 11.00 -4.46
CA ASN A 56 12.10 10.38 -3.36
C ASN A 56 11.29 9.20 -2.80
N ASP A 57 11.62 7.97 -3.20
CA ASP A 57 10.99 6.74 -2.71
C ASP A 57 11.66 6.23 -1.42
N ARG A 58 10.84 5.85 -0.44
CA ARG A 58 11.23 5.15 0.78
C ARG A 58 10.58 3.76 0.77
N ASN A 59 11.37 2.77 0.40
CA ASN A 59 11.00 1.36 0.43
C ASN A 59 11.01 0.85 1.89
N MET A 60 9.81 0.78 2.47
CA MET A 60 9.61 0.42 3.88
C MET A 60 9.97 -1.03 4.19
N GLN A 61 9.90 -1.93 3.22
CA GLN A 61 10.34 -3.31 3.38
C GLN A 61 11.87 -3.39 3.49
N GLY A 62 12.61 -2.60 2.72
CA GLY A 62 14.06 -2.48 2.90
C GLY A 62 14.41 -2.01 4.32
N GLU A 63 13.78 -0.93 4.76
CA GLU A 63 13.98 -0.36 6.10
C GLU A 63 13.58 -1.32 7.22
N PHE A 64 12.46 -2.04 7.07
CA PHE A 64 12.05 -3.07 8.03
C PHE A 64 13.04 -4.23 8.09
N THR A 65 13.58 -4.65 6.94
CA THR A 65 14.61 -5.72 6.88
C THR A 65 15.81 -5.34 7.74
N GLU A 66 16.31 -4.12 7.56
CA GLU A 66 17.46 -3.60 8.30
C GLU A 66 17.16 -3.48 9.79
N TYR A 67 16.01 -2.88 10.13
CA TYR A 67 15.55 -2.76 11.52
C TYR A 67 15.44 -4.12 12.22
N PHE A 68 14.76 -5.08 11.57
CA PHE A 68 14.49 -6.39 12.15
C PHE A 68 15.79 -7.18 12.37
N ASN A 69 16.67 -7.18 11.38
CA ASN A 69 17.96 -7.88 11.48
C ASN A 69 18.91 -7.24 12.51
N THR A 70 18.83 -5.92 12.71
CA THR A 70 19.60 -5.21 13.74
C THR A 70 19.05 -5.48 15.14
N THR A 71 17.73 -5.57 15.28
CA THR A 71 17.05 -5.79 16.56
C THR A 71 17.17 -7.24 17.04
N TYR A 72 17.15 -8.20 16.12
CA TYR A 72 17.19 -9.64 16.41
C TYR A 72 18.40 -10.36 15.76
N PRO A 73 19.65 -9.99 16.12
CA PRO A 73 20.85 -10.43 15.40
C PRO A 73 21.20 -11.93 15.58
N THR A 74 20.70 -12.55 16.65
CA THR A 74 21.05 -13.91 17.11
C THR A 74 20.05 -15.00 16.73
N SER A 75 18.98 -14.69 15.97
CA SER A 75 18.06 -15.70 15.42
C SER A 75 18.45 -16.04 13.97
N PRO A 76 19.35 -17.01 13.72
CA PRO A 76 19.73 -17.40 12.36
C PRO A 76 18.53 -17.91 11.54
N ASP A 77 17.52 -18.46 12.21
CA ASP A 77 16.31 -19.00 11.54
C ASP A 77 15.31 -17.92 11.10
N ILE A 78 15.47 -16.67 11.54
CA ILE A 78 14.52 -15.57 11.29
C ILE A 78 15.21 -14.36 10.60
N LYS A 79 16.48 -14.48 10.19
CA LYS A 79 17.13 -13.39 9.45
C LYS A 79 16.41 -13.15 8.14
N LEU A 80 15.90 -11.93 7.96
CA LEU A 80 15.27 -11.50 6.73
C LEU A 80 16.36 -11.25 5.71
N LYS A 81 16.25 -11.85 4.52
CA LYS A 81 17.19 -11.59 3.45
C LYS A 81 16.76 -10.34 2.70
N SER A 82 17.73 -9.50 2.33
CA SER A 82 17.47 -8.28 1.56
C SER A 82 16.92 -8.54 0.15
N ASN A 83 17.07 -9.77 -0.37
CA ASN A 83 16.56 -10.17 -1.68
C ASN A 83 15.22 -10.93 -1.61
N GLU A 84 14.67 -11.15 -0.42
CA GLU A 84 13.38 -11.80 -0.24
C GLU A 84 12.28 -10.75 -0.06
N THR A 85 11.14 -10.96 -0.73
CA THR A 85 9.95 -10.15 -0.54
C THR A 85 9.02 -10.80 0.48
N TYR A 86 8.57 -10.04 1.44
CA TYR A 86 7.60 -10.44 2.45
C TYR A 86 6.48 -9.40 2.57
N SER A 87 5.33 -9.83 3.07
CA SER A 87 4.14 -8.99 3.12
C SER A 87 4.18 -7.98 4.27
N LEU A 88 3.47 -6.86 4.12
CA LEU A 88 3.24 -5.94 5.23
C LEU A 88 2.59 -6.63 6.45
N GLN A 89 1.74 -7.63 6.20
CA GLN A 89 1.15 -8.47 7.24
C GLN A 89 2.21 -9.18 8.09
N PHE A 90 3.26 -9.70 7.45
CA PHE A 90 4.38 -10.33 8.16
C PHE A 90 5.10 -9.32 9.06
N ALA A 91 5.35 -8.11 8.57
CA ALA A 91 6.03 -7.08 9.36
C ALA A 91 5.20 -6.64 10.58
N ILE A 92 3.88 -6.48 10.39
CA ILE A 92 2.95 -6.16 11.48
C ILE A 92 2.94 -7.26 12.53
N LEU A 93 2.83 -8.53 12.10
CA LEU A 93 2.88 -9.68 13.01
C LEU A 93 4.17 -9.67 13.85
N ASN A 94 5.32 -9.46 13.23
CA ASN A 94 6.59 -9.48 13.95
C ASN A 94 6.84 -8.25 14.82
N THR A 95 6.16 -7.13 14.55
CA THR A 95 6.29 -5.90 15.33
C THR A 95 5.34 -5.88 16.52
N PHE A 96 4.09 -6.28 16.31
CA PHE A 96 3.02 -6.15 17.30
C PHE A 96 2.60 -7.50 17.91
N ASN A 97 3.13 -8.61 17.41
CA ASN A 97 2.66 -9.97 17.72
C ASN A 97 1.17 -10.18 17.41
N GLU A 98 0.65 -9.44 16.42
CA GLU A 98 -0.75 -9.45 16.01
C GLU A 98 -0.85 -9.38 14.48
N TRP A 99 -1.84 -10.07 13.90
CA TRP A 99 -2.15 -9.93 12.47
C TRP A 99 -2.90 -8.62 12.22
N LEU A 100 -2.74 -8.01 11.04
CA LEU A 100 -3.61 -6.89 10.66
C LEU A 100 -5.01 -7.44 10.38
N THR A 101 -5.85 -7.40 11.41
CA THR A 101 -7.25 -7.83 11.34
C THR A 101 -8.14 -6.60 11.13
N LYS A 102 -9.12 -6.72 10.24
CA LYS A 102 -10.16 -5.69 10.09
C LYS A 102 -11.24 -5.76 11.16
N ARG A 103 -11.12 -6.64 12.18
CA ARG A 103 -12.19 -6.91 13.17
C ARG A 103 -12.65 -5.66 13.91
N TYR A 104 -11.75 -4.71 14.12
CA TYR A 104 -12.04 -3.45 14.83
C TYR A 104 -12.43 -2.28 13.89
N THR A 105 -12.14 -2.39 12.59
CA THR A 105 -12.36 -1.31 11.61
C THR A 105 -13.50 -1.59 10.63
N LEU A 106 -14.04 -2.82 10.60
CA LEU A 106 -15.17 -3.22 9.75
C LEU A 106 -16.39 -2.31 9.89
N GLY A 107 -16.68 -1.79 11.08
CA GLY A 107 -17.85 -0.92 11.30
C GLY A 107 -17.69 0.50 10.73
N ASN A 108 -16.47 1.04 10.69
CA ASN A 108 -16.20 2.43 10.31
C ASN A 108 -15.61 2.58 8.90
N PHE A 109 -14.96 1.54 8.38
CA PHE A 109 -14.36 1.48 7.03
C PHE A 109 -15.00 0.41 6.14
N GLY A 110 -16.12 -0.18 6.56
CA GLY A 110 -16.84 -1.22 5.82
C GLY A 110 -17.57 -0.74 4.56
N CYS A 111 -17.60 0.57 4.27
CA CYS A 111 -18.11 1.08 3.01
C CYS A 111 -17.00 1.09 1.93
N GLY A 112 -16.97 0.03 1.10
CA GLY A 112 -16.24 -0.05 -0.17
C GLY A 112 -14.81 -0.59 -0.02
N LEU A 113 -14.43 -1.71 -0.63
CA LEU A 113 -14.18 -1.87 -2.08
C LEU A 113 -14.41 -3.30 -2.60
N ASP A 114 -14.87 -4.20 -1.74
CA ASP A 114 -15.07 -5.62 -2.06
C ASP A 114 -16.55 -5.88 -2.40
N PRO A 115 -16.89 -6.25 -3.65
CA PRO A 115 -18.26 -6.59 -4.05
C PRO A 115 -18.86 -7.76 -3.25
N ALA A 116 -18.05 -8.64 -2.67
CA ALA A 116 -18.50 -9.76 -1.85
C ALA A 116 -18.97 -9.35 -0.45
N LEU A 117 -18.66 -8.12 0.00
CA LEU A 117 -19.07 -7.61 1.31
C LEU A 117 -20.47 -6.97 1.32
N HIS A 118 -21.17 -6.93 0.18
CA HIS A 118 -22.56 -6.45 0.10
C HIS A 118 -23.58 -7.34 0.85
N THR A 119 -23.17 -8.53 1.31
CA THR A 119 -24.06 -9.51 1.94
C THR A 119 -23.82 -9.75 3.42
N ILE A 120 -23.03 -8.91 4.12
CA ILE A 120 -22.94 -9.05 5.58
C ILE A 120 -24.24 -8.53 6.22
N SER A 121 -25.23 -9.41 6.27
CA SER A 121 -26.40 -9.27 7.14
C SER A 121 -25.91 -9.13 8.58
N VAL A 122 -26.30 -8.04 9.22
CA VAL A 122 -26.08 -7.79 10.66
C VAL A 122 -26.49 -9.03 11.45
N PRO A 123 -25.63 -9.59 12.32
CA PRO A 123 -26.03 -10.70 13.18
C PRO A 123 -27.17 -10.24 14.09
N LYS A 124 -28.29 -10.97 14.09
CA LYS A 124 -29.35 -10.75 15.09
C LYS A 124 -28.75 -11.00 16.47
N GLN A 125 -28.80 -9.99 17.33
CA GLN A 125 -28.52 -10.14 18.75
C GLN A 125 -29.63 -11.01 19.36
N PHE A 126 -29.23 -12.10 20.01
CA PHE A 126 -30.09 -12.92 20.86
C PHE A 126 -30.13 -12.34 22.27
#